data_AF-A0A2S8Y0F6-F1
#
_entry.id   AF-A0A2S8Y0F6-F1
#
_cell.length_a   1.000
_cell.length_b   1.000
_cell.length_c   1.000
_cell.angle_alpha   90.00
_cell.angle_beta   90.00
_cell.angle_gamma   90.00
#
_symmetry.space_group_name_H-M   'P 1'
#
loop_
_entity.id
_entity.type
_entity.pdbx_description
1 polymer ?
#
loop_
_entity_poly.entity_id
_entity_poly.type
_entity_poly.pdbx_seq_one_letter_code
_entity_poly.pdbx_strand_id
1 'polypeptide(L)'
;MREAQHQTFTTHDGVQLFYRHWPGSTPAGEPRQAVLLFHRGHEHSERIAHLVDELDLPHLDFFAWDARGHGLSPGERGDSPSFATSVRDVQTFCDHLQSHYQIDESDIAVIAQSVGAVIVATWVHDYAPRIRSLVLASPAFKVKLYVPFARKGLGLMRRFRGNFFVNSYVKARFLSHDPERVASYDSDPLITKAISVNVLLGLYEAAERVVADAQAIQVPTQLLISAADFVVHRKPQEQFFERLGSLHKEKHLLPGFFHDTLGEKNRAHAVASARRFILQNFAHAPARPSLLEADRLGLTCAESESLAAPLPHNSLRDLYWRMTRASMRMGSRLSTGVKLGFDTGFDSGSTLDYVYRNTPSGTSAIGRMIDRNYLDSIGWRGIRQRKLHVEELLRLAMTHLREQGREVRIVDIAAGHGRYILEALQGVNPLPETILLRDYSDINVRDGSALIREKGLEHIARFIKGNAFDRDDLAALEPKPTLAVVSGLYELFADNQMVSDSLAGLAAAVEPGAYLIYTGQPWHPQLELIARALTSHREGQAWVMRRRSQAEMDQLVEAAGFRRISLRVDEWGIFSVSLAQRVTE
;
A
#
# COMPACT_ATOMS: atom_id res chain seq x y z
N MET A 1 13.39 -35.53 2.20
CA MET A 1 13.13 -34.08 2.14
C MET A 1 13.25 -33.65 0.70
N ARG A 2 12.29 -32.87 0.19
CA ARG A 2 12.37 -32.30 -1.16
C ARG A 2 13.64 -31.45 -1.27
N GLU A 3 14.40 -31.63 -2.35
CA GLU A 3 15.62 -30.87 -2.58
C GLU A 3 15.29 -29.44 -3.01
N ALA A 4 15.99 -28.46 -2.42
CA ALA A 4 15.80 -27.05 -2.73
C ALA A 4 16.69 -26.65 -3.92
N GLN A 5 16.11 -25.93 -4.89
CA GLN A 5 16.85 -25.16 -5.88
C GLN A 5 17.13 -23.77 -5.32
N HIS A 6 18.37 -23.31 -5.45
CA HIS A 6 18.80 -21.97 -5.03
C HIS A 6 18.77 -21.03 -6.23
N GLN A 7 18.02 -19.94 -6.11
CA GLN A 7 17.80 -18.99 -7.18
C GLN A 7 17.85 -17.55 -6.65
N THR A 8 17.87 -16.58 -7.56
CA THR A 8 17.72 -15.15 -7.24
C THR A 8 16.65 -14.50 -8.09
N PHE A 9 16.04 -13.43 -7.59
CA PHE A 9 15.18 -12.55 -8.37
C PHE A 9 15.58 -11.09 -8.14
N THR A 10 15.36 -10.25 -9.14
CA THR A 10 15.70 -8.82 -9.08
C THR A 10 14.50 -8.02 -8.57
N THR A 11 14.70 -7.24 -7.51
CA THR A 11 13.68 -6.35 -6.94
C THR A 11 13.52 -5.08 -7.76
N HIS A 12 12.48 -4.31 -7.45
CA HIS A 12 12.17 -3.03 -8.07
C HIS A 12 13.29 -1.97 -7.99
N ASP A 13 14.21 -2.09 -7.03
CA ASP A 13 15.39 -1.23 -6.83
C ASP A 13 16.69 -1.85 -7.36
N GLY A 14 16.61 -2.95 -8.11
CA GLY A 14 17.76 -3.61 -8.75
C GLY A 14 18.56 -4.54 -7.83
N VAL A 15 18.10 -4.79 -6.61
CA VAL A 15 18.77 -5.71 -5.67
C VAL A 15 18.38 -7.15 -6.02
N GLN A 16 19.37 -8.05 -6.10
CA GLN A 16 19.11 -9.47 -6.29
C GLN A 16 18.91 -10.15 -4.93
N LEU A 17 17.70 -10.63 -4.66
CA LEU A 17 17.38 -11.35 -3.44
C LEU A 17 17.38 -12.85 -3.69
N PHE A 18 17.93 -13.60 -2.73
CA PHE A 18 18.03 -15.05 -2.75
C PHE A 18 16.68 -15.69 -2.41
N TYR A 19 16.32 -16.79 -3.07
CA TYR A 19 15.23 -17.66 -2.66
C TYR A 19 15.51 -19.14 -2.92
N ARG A 20 14.84 -19.98 -2.13
CA ARG A 20 14.75 -21.42 -2.31
C ARG A 20 13.44 -21.76 -3.01
N HIS A 21 13.52 -22.65 -3.98
CA HIS A 21 12.39 -23.22 -4.69
C HIS A 21 12.39 -24.74 -4.53
N TRP A 22 11.27 -25.31 -4.12
CA TRP A 22 11.05 -26.74 -4.14
C TRP A 22 9.99 -27.05 -5.21
N PRO A 23 10.37 -27.65 -6.35
CA PRO A 23 9.45 -27.91 -7.46
C PRO A 23 8.33 -28.87 -7.07
N GLY A 24 7.07 -28.51 -7.36
CA GLY A 24 5.90 -29.36 -7.20
C GLY A 24 5.80 -30.44 -8.29
N SER A 25 5.13 -31.55 -7.99
CA SER A 25 4.75 -32.58 -8.97
C SER A 25 3.37 -32.28 -9.56
N THR A 26 3.21 -31.09 -10.15
CA THR A 26 1.95 -30.67 -10.77
C THR A 26 1.69 -31.49 -12.04
N PRO A 27 0.49 -32.09 -12.21
CA PRO A 27 0.14 -32.82 -13.44
C PRO A 27 0.24 -31.95 -14.70
N ALA A 28 0.59 -32.56 -15.83
CA ALA A 28 0.63 -31.85 -17.10
C ALA A 28 -0.77 -31.35 -17.49
N GLY A 29 -0.89 -30.05 -17.78
CA GLY A 29 -2.16 -29.41 -18.15
C GLY A 29 -2.95 -28.80 -16.99
N GLU A 30 -2.51 -28.96 -15.74
CA GLU A 30 -3.07 -28.26 -14.58
C GLU A 30 -2.30 -26.96 -14.29
N PRO A 31 -2.99 -25.90 -13.79
CA PRO A 31 -2.30 -24.69 -13.36
C PRO A 31 -1.35 -24.99 -12.21
N ARG A 32 -0.16 -24.40 -12.26
CA ARG A 32 0.81 -24.52 -11.16
C ARG A 32 0.29 -23.74 -9.97
N GLN A 33 0.26 -24.41 -8.83
CA GLN A 33 -0.11 -23.81 -7.56
C GLN A 33 1.12 -23.74 -6.66
N ALA A 34 1.17 -22.75 -5.78
CA ALA A 34 2.33 -22.54 -4.92
C ALA A 34 1.99 -22.15 -3.48
N VAL A 35 2.94 -22.41 -2.59
CA VAL A 35 2.97 -21.91 -1.21
C VAL A 35 4.21 -21.03 -1.02
N LEU A 36 4.01 -19.77 -0.66
CA LEU A 36 5.09 -18.86 -0.31
C LEU A 36 5.32 -18.87 1.20
N LEU A 37 6.57 -19.03 1.61
CA LEU A 37 6.98 -19.08 3.01
C LEU A 37 7.81 -17.85 3.38
N PHE A 38 7.38 -17.11 4.40
CA PHE A 38 8.05 -15.91 4.89
C PHE A 38 8.57 -16.10 6.32
N HIS A 39 9.89 -15.97 6.48
CA HIS A 39 10.60 -16.19 7.74
C HIS A 39 10.42 -15.05 8.76
N ARG A 40 10.94 -15.26 9.97
CA ARG A 40 10.92 -14.27 11.05
C ARG A 40 12.02 -13.21 10.88
N GLY A 41 11.92 -12.10 11.63
CA GLY A 41 12.76 -10.92 11.45
C GLY A 41 14.26 -11.02 11.74
N HIS A 42 14.77 -12.18 12.19
CA HIS A 42 16.21 -12.40 12.43
C HIS A 42 16.76 -13.59 11.63
N GLU A 43 15.87 -14.28 10.91
CA GLU A 43 16.12 -15.58 10.32
C GLU A 43 16.23 -15.50 8.80
N HIS A 44 16.19 -16.66 8.15
CA HIS A 44 16.25 -16.83 6.71
C HIS A 44 15.43 -18.07 6.30
N SER A 45 15.24 -18.29 5.00
CA SER A 45 14.33 -19.30 4.45
C SER A 45 14.65 -20.75 4.81
N GLU A 46 15.91 -21.12 5.08
CA GLU A 46 16.26 -22.49 5.51
C GLU A 46 15.54 -22.90 6.80
N ARG A 47 15.34 -21.94 7.72
CA ARG A 47 14.79 -22.23 9.06
C ARG A 47 13.30 -22.61 9.05
N ILE A 48 12.66 -22.40 7.91
CA ILE A 48 11.27 -22.77 7.62
C ILE A 48 11.16 -23.82 6.50
N ALA A 49 12.29 -24.33 5.98
CA ALA A 49 12.31 -25.33 4.91
C ALA A 49 11.66 -26.65 5.32
N HIS A 50 11.70 -27.00 6.62
CA HIS A 50 11.04 -28.20 7.16
C HIS A 50 9.53 -28.23 6.88
N LEU A 51 8.89 -27.07 6.70
CA LEU A 51 7.46 -26.99 6.38
C LEU A 51 7.11 -27.60 5.02
N VAL A 52 8.06 -27.62 4.07
CA VAL A 52 7.83 -28.17 2.74
C VAL A 52 7.47 -29.65 2.80
N ASP A 53 8.14 -30.40 3.66
CA ASP A 53 7.86 -31.82 3.88
C ASP A 53 6.75 -32.02 4.92
N GLU A 54 6.73 -31.25 6.02
CA GLU A 54 5.74 -31.42 7.09
C GLU A 54 4.29 -31.05 6.66
N LEU A 55 4.13 -30.13 5.70
CA LEU A 55 2.82 -29.82 5.13
C LEU A 55 2.29 -30.92 4.21
N ASP A 56 3.15 -31.79 3.67
CA ASP A 56 2.78 -32.90 2.78
C ASP A 56 1.82 -32.47 1.65
N LEU A 57 2.33 -31.57 0.80
CA LEU A 57 1.66 -30.97 -0.35
C LEU A 57 2.52 -31.17 -1.62
N PRO A 58 2.67 -32.42 -2.11
CA PRO A 58 3.65 -32.76 -3.14
C PRO A 58 3.38 -32.11 -4.51
N HIS A 59 2.14 -31.75 -4.81
CA HIS A 59 1.74 -31.13 -6.07
C HIS A 59 1.97 -29.61 -6.12
N LEU A 60 2.24 -28.99 -4.97
CA LEU A 60 2.46 -27.56 -4.84
C LEU A 60 3.95 -27.24 -4.94
N ASP A 61 4.27 -26.17 -5.69
CA ASP A 61 5.56 -25.52 -5.59
C ASP A 61 5.69 -24.82 -4.23
N PHE A 62 6.88 -24.85 -3.64
CA PHE A 62 7.18 -24.04 -2.46
C PHE A 62 8.27 -23.04 -2.78
N PHE A 63 8.10 -21.82 -2.30
CA PHE A 63 9.09 -20.78 -2.42
C PHE A 63 9.33 -20.12 -1.07
N ALA A 64 10.58 -19.91 -0.72
CA ALA A 64 10.95 -19.20 0.50
C ALA A 64 12.15 -18.32 0.21
N TRP A 65 11.99 -17.01 0.34
CA TRP A 65 13.09 -16.07 0.10
C TRP A 65 13.88 -15.76 1.37
N ASP A 66 15.08 -15.22 1.21
CA ASP A 66 15.76 -14.50 2.27
C ASP A 66 15.42 -13.02 2.10
N ALA A 67 14.74 -12.42 3.08
CA ALA A 67 14.45 -10.99 3.05
C ALA A 67 15.76 -10.18 2.94
N ARG A 68 15.71 -9.00 2.31
CA ARG A 68 16.90 -8.14 2.21
C ARG A 68 17.55 -7.91 3.58
N GLY A 69 18.88 -7.90 3.62
CA GLY A 69 19.63 -7.80 4.87
C GLY A 69 19.61 -9.07 5.74
N HIS A 70 19.08 -10.19 5.25
CA HIS A 70 18.99 -11.46 5.99
C HIS A 70 19.55 -12.62 5.17
N GLY A 71 19.95 -13.70 5.85
CA GLY A 71 20.40 -14.93 5.21
C GLY A 71 21.46 -14.70 4.14
N LEU A 72 21.23 -15.28 2.97
CA LEU A 72 22.07 -15.18 1.78
C LEU A 72 21.73 -13.99 0.89
N SER A 73 20.65 -13.24 1.18
CA SER A 73 20.34 -12.00 0.46
C SER A 73 21.31 -10.89 0.85
N PRO A 74 21.64 -9.96 -0.07
CA PRO A 74 22.57 -8.86 0.17
C PRO A 74 21.98 -7.74 1.04
N GLY A 75 22.78 -6.70 1.30
CA GLY A 75 22.40 -5.52 2.08
C GLY A 75 22.98 -5.51 3.50
N GLU A 76 22.89 -4.36 4.18
CA GLU A 76 23.30 -4.24 5.58
C GLU A 76 22.45 -5.16 6.47
N ARG A 77 23.09 -5.90 7.38
CA ARG A 77 22.42 -6.94 8.17
C ARG A 77 21.32 -6.34 9.04
N GLY A 78 20.09 -6.79 8.85
CA GLY A 78 18.93 -6.38 9.65
C GLY A 78 18.39 -5.00 9.26
N ASP A 79 18.76 -4.51 8.07
CA ASP A 79 18.27 -3.24 7.52
C ASP A 79 17.52 -3.43 6.20
N SER A 80 16.72 -2.41 5.90
CA SER A 80 16.01 -2.19 4.64
C SER A 80 15.84 -0.68 4.47
N PRO A 81 15.89 -0.14 3.24
CA PRO A 81 15.69 1.29 3.00
C PRO A 81 14.44 1.85 3.72
N SER A 82 13.34 1.08 3.70
CA SER A 82 12.19 1.27 4.57
C SER A 82 11.41 -0.04 4.75
N PHE A 83 10.50 -0.08 5.74
CA PHE A 83 9.60 -1.24 5.88
C PHE A 83 8.73 -1.44 4.63
N ALA A 84 8.32 -0.36 3.97
CA ALA A 84 7.56 -0.41 2.73
C ALA A 84 8.38 -0.96 1.55
N THR A 85 9.70 -0.77 1.52
CA THR A 85 10.58 -1.47 0.55
C THR A 85 10.48 -2.98 0.70
N SER A 86 10.53 -3.49 1.93
CA SER A 86 10.36 -4.94 2.20
C SER A 86 8.98 -5.44 1.82
N VAL A 87 7.94 -4.62 1.95
CA VAL A 87 6.58 -4.92 1.48
C VAL A 87 6.51 -4.95 -0.05
N ARG A 88 7.13 -3.98 -0.74
CA ARG A 88 7.18 -3.93 -2.22
C ARG A 88 7.99 -5.07 -2.82
N ASP A 89 9.01 -5.56 -2.10
CA ASP A 89 9.72 -6.77 -2.50
C ASP A 89 8.74 -7.95 -2.63
N VAL A 90 7.72 -8.06 -1.76
CA VAL A 90 6.77 -9.19 -1.79
C VAL A 90 5.98 -9.15 -3.09
N GLN A 91 5.52 -7.95 -3.48
CA GLN A 91 4.87 -7.76 -4.78
C GLN A 91 5.81 -8.12 -5.92
N THR A 92 7.07 -7.63 -5.87
CA THR A 92 8.05 -7.93 -6.94
C THR A 92 8.33 -9.43 -7.04
N PHE A 93 8.30 -10.16 -5.93
CA PHE A 93 8.44 -11.61 -5.95
C PHE A 93 7.23 -12.29 -6.56
N CYS A 94 6.00 -11.85 -6.25
CA CYS A 94 4.80 -12.38 -6.90
C CYS A 94 4.82 -12.12 -8.42
N ASP A 95 5.22 -10.92 -8.84
CA ASP A 95 5.38 -10.56 -10.27
C ASP A 95 6.46 -11.44 -10.95
N HIS A 96 7.55 -11.73 -10.24
CA HIS A 96 8.59 -12.67 -10.71
C HIS A 96 8.04 -14.09 -10.86
N LEU A 97 7.23 -14.57 -9.91
CA LEU A 97 6.63 -15.90 -10.00
C LEU A 97 5.64 -16.03 -11.16
N GLN A 98 4.84 -15.00 -11.40
CA GLN A 98 3.94 -14.96 -12.55
C GLN A 98 4.73 -15.00 -13.86
N SER A 99 5.74 -14.14 -14.02
CA SER A 99 6.51 -14.05 -15.27
C SER A 99 7.41 -15.25 -15.53
N HIS A 100 8.11 -15.77 -14.51
CA HIS A 100 9.11 -16.81 -14.66
C HIS A 100 8.54 -18.23 -14.53
N TYR A 101 7.61 -18.44 -13.60
CA TYR A 101 7.04 -19.76 -13.31
C TYR A 101 5.61 -19.96 -13.84
N GLN A 102 4.99 -18.91 -14.39
CA GLN A 102 3.60 -18.95 -14.89
C GLN A 102 2.60 -19.35 -13.79
N ILE A 103 2.84 -18.86 -12.57
CA ILE A 103 1.96 -19.05 -11.41
C ILE A 103 1.15 -17.77 -11.21
N ASP A 104 -0.16 -17.85 -11.45
CA ASP A 104 -1.04 -16.72 -11.21
C ASP A 104 -1.22 -16.44 -9.72
N GLU A 105 -1.43 -15.17 -9.37
CA GLU A 105 -1.58 -14.75 -7.98
C GLU A 105 -2.74 -15.48 -7.27
N SER A 106 -3.81 -15.85 -8.01
CA SER A 106 -4.92 -16.66 -7.48
C SER A 106 -4.56 -18.10 -7.14
N ASP A 107 -3.41 -18.59 -7.59
CA ASP A 107 -2.93 -19.95 -7.35
C ASP A 107 -1.83 -20.00 -6.28
N ILE A 108 -1.68 -18.92 -5.52
CA ILE A 108 -0.73 -18.78 -4.44
C ILE A 108 -1.43 -18.84 -3.08
N ALA A 109 -0.92 -19.68 -2.19
CA ALA A 109 -1.15 -19.59 -0.75
C ALA A 109 0.10 -19.00 -0.06
N VAL A 110 -0.07 -18.31 1.07
CA VAL A 110 1.04 -17.69 1.81
C VAL A 110 1.05 -18.17 3.25
N ILE A 111 2.23 -18.53 3.76
CA ILE A 111 2.49 -18.80 5.18
C ILE A 111 3.58 -17.86 5.64
N ALA A 112 3.33 -17.12 6.71
CA ALA A 112 4.27 -16.15 7.23
C ALA A 112 4.32 -16.16 8.76
N GLN A 113 5.48 -15.91 9.35
CA GLN A 113 5.65 -15.90 10.81
C GLN A 113 6.27 -14.61 11.33
N SER A 114 5.78 -14.11 12.48
CA SER A 114 6.36 -12.96 13.21
C SER A 114 6.48 -11.69 12.36
N VAL A 115 7.69 -11.15 12.14
CA VAL A 115 7.93 -9.97 11.29
C VAL A 115 7.54 -10.22 9.83
N GLY A 116 7.84 -11.42 9.29
CA GLY A 116 7.39 -11.80 7.95
C GLY A 116 5.87 -11.77 7.83
N ALA A 117 5.15 -12.15 8.90
CA ALA A 117 3.70 -12.06 8.93
C ALA A 117 3.18 -10.61 8.92
N VAL A 118 3.90 -9.66 9.54
CA VAL A 118 3.53 -8.23 9.44
C VAL A 118 3.82 -7.68 8.05
N ILE A 119 4.95 -8.05 7.43
CA ILE A 119 5.28 -7.65 6.06
C ILE A 119 4.19 -8.13 5.10
N VAL A 120 3.84 -9.41 5.15
CA VAL A 120 2.79 -9.98 4.27
C VAL A 120 1.42 -9.41 4.60
N ALA A 121 1.04 -9.25 5.87
CA ALA A 121 -0.25 -8.62 6.21
C ALA A 121 -0.33 -7.17 5.70
N THR A 122 0.78 -6.44 5.72
CA THR A 122 0.88 -5.09 5.15
C THR A 122 0.78 -5.12 3.62
N TRP A 123 1.46 -6.06 2.96
CA TRP A 123 1.32 -6.27 1.52
C TRP A 123 -0.13 -6.60 1.13
N VAL A 124 -0.79 -7.51 1.86
CA VAL A 124 -2.18 -7.87 1.57
C VAL A 124 -3.13 -6.69 1.76
N HIS A 125 -2.89 -5.88 2.80
CA HIS A 125 -3.65 -4.65 3.03
C HIS A 125 -3.44 -3.61 1.92
N ASP A 126 -2.19 -3.37 1.53
CA ASP A 126 -1.81 -2.27 0.65
C ASP A 126 -2.01 -2.58 -0.83
N TYR A 127 -1.80 -3.83 -1.24
CA TYR A 127 -1.87 -4.27 -2.63
C TYR A 127 -3.16 -5.01 -2.97
N ALA A 128 -3.95 -5.42 -1.98
CA ALA A 128 -5.15 -6.24 -2.17
C ALA A 128 -4.94 -7.42 -3.16
N PRO A 129 -3.88 -8.24 -2.96
CA PRO A 129 -3.56 -9.31 -3.86
C PRO A 129 -4.65 -10.39 -3.84
N ARG A 130 -4.70 -11.12 -4.93
CA ARG A 130 -5.71 -12.10 -5.30
C ARG A 130 -5.43 -13.51 -4.79
N ILE A 131 -4.52 -13.64 -3.81
CA ILE A 131 -4.06 -14.93 -3.27
C ILE A 131 -5.18 -15.80 -2.72
N ARG A 132 -4.94 -17.10 -2.77
CA ARG A 132 -5.89 -18.13 -2.37
C ARG A 132 -6.13 -18.16 -0.86
N SER A 133 -5.06 -17.99 -0.08
CA SER A 133 -5.16 -18.00 1.39
C SER A 133 -3.93 -17.39 2.05
N LEU A 134 -4.13 -16.86 3.25
CA LEU A 134 -3.10 -16.27 4.09
C LEU A 134 -3.06 -16.98 5.46
N VAL A 135 -1.94 -17.62 5.80
CA VAL A 135 -1.70 -18.23 7.11
C VAL A 135 -0.66 -17.40 7.85
N LEU A 136 -1.06 -16.78 8.96
CA LEU A 136 -0.19 -15.96 9.80
C LEU A 136 0.09 -16.66 11.14
N ALA A 137 1.37 -16.87 11.44
CA ALA A 137 1.83 -17.45 12.69
C ALA A 137 2.47 -16.39 13.61
N SER A 138 1.89 -16.19 14.79
CA SER A 138 2.30 -15.25 15.83
C SER A 138 2.80 -13.89 15.28
N PRO A 139 1.99 -13.17 14.46
CA PRO A 139 2.41 -11.93 13.82
C PRO A 139 2.90 -10.90 14.83
N ALA A 140 4.00 -10.24 14.50
CA ALA A 140 4.69 -9.29 15.37
C ALA A 140 4.03 -7.90 15.44
N PHE A 141 2.69 -7.86 15.54
CA PHE A 141 1.93 -6.62 15.56
C PHE A 141 2.26 -5.72 16.75
N LYS A 142 2.72 -6.30 17.87
CA LYS A 142 3.25 -5.53 18.99
C LYS A 142 4.28 -6.36 19.73
N VAL A 143 5.55 -6.01 19.55
CA VAL A 143 6.67 -6.62 20.28
C VAL A 143 6.67 -6.13 21.74
N LYS A 144 7.02 -7.02 22.66
CA LYS A 144 7.16 -6.73 24.09
C LYS A 144 8.45 -5.92 24.31
N LEU A 145 8.31 -4.59 24.38
CA LEU A 145 9.38 -3.69 24.79
C LEU A 145 9.39 -3.56 26.32
N TYR A 146 10.49 -3.94 26.95
CA TYR A 146 10.65 -3.84 28.41
C TYR A 146 11.04 -2.44 28.88
N VAL A 147 11.53 -1.59 27.98
CA VAL A 147 11.94 -0.21 28.28
C VAL A 147 10.78 0.76 28.00
N PRO A 148 10.25 1.48 29.01
CA PRO A 148 9.22 2.49 28.80
C PRO A 148 9.66 3.58 27.82
N PHE A 149 8.74 4.07 26.99
CA PHE A 149 8.98 5.11 25.98
C PHE A 149 10.06 4.81 24.93
N ALA A 150 10.57 3.57 24.85
CA ALA A 150 11.64 3.19 23.92
C ALA A 150 11.36 3.63 22.48
N ARG A 151 10.16 3.39 21.95
CA ARG A 151 9.80 3.82 20.58
C ARG A 151 9.95 5.33 20.37
N LYS A 152 9.48 6.15 21.32
CA LYS A 152 9.59 7.62 21.23
C LYS A 152 11.05 8.07 21.30
N GLY A 153 11.84 7.47 22.19
CA GLY A 153 13.27 7.73 22.31
C GLY A 153 14.04 7.37 21.03
N LEU A 154 13.78 6.18 20.46
CA LEU A 154 14.40 5.74 19.21
C LEU A 154 14.05 6.68 18.04
N GLY A 155 12.78 7.10 17.93
CA GLY A 155 12.36 8.07 16.91
C GLY A 155 13.07 9.41 17.04
N LEU A 156 13.23 9.92 18.27
CA LEU A 156 13.95 11.16 18.52
C LEU A 156 15.44 11.03 18.15
N MET A 157 16.09 9.96 18.59
CA MET A 157 17.50 9.71 18.26
C MET A 157 17.70 9.58 16.75
N ARG A 158 16.81 8.85 16.05
CA ARG A 158 16.84 8.72 14.59
C ARG A 158 16.80 10.08 13.90
N ARG A 159 15.99 11.00 14.39
CA ARG A 159 15.88 12.37 13.84
C ARG A 159 17.18 13.18 13.97
N PHE A 160 17.97 12.94 15.02
CA PHE A 160 19.22 13.68 15.26
C PHE A 160 20.45 13.10 14.58
N ARG A 161 20.57 11.76 14.50
CA ARG A 161 21.79 11.10 14.01
C ARG A 161 21.61 10.18 12.81
N GLY A 162 20.40 10.07 12.26
CA GLY A 162 20.08 9.14 11.17
C GLY A 162 19.82 7.71 11.65
N ASN A 163 19.87 6.75 10.71
CA ASN A 163 19.65 5.34 11.01
C ASN A 163 20.75 4.78 11.93
N PHE A 164 20.39 3.81 12.77
CA PHE A 164 21.32 3.08 13.62
C PHE A 164 20.71 1.74 14.02
N PHE A 165 21.50 0.89 14.66
CA PHE A 165 21.12 -0.47 15.00
C PHE A 165 20.88 -0.67 16.49
N VAL A 166 19.90 -1.51 16.80
CA VAL A 166 19.65 -2.02 18.16
C VAL A 166 19.68 -3.54 18.12
N ASN A 167 20.29 -4.15 19.13
CA ASN A 167 20.29 -5.61 19.23
C ASN A 167 18.97 -6.10 19.82
N SER A 168 18.43 -7.17 19.24
CA SER A 168 17.25 -7.81 19.76
C SER A 168 17.52 -8.50 21.09
N TYR A 169 16.57 -8.37 22.03
CA TYR A 169 16.60 -9.07 23.32
C TYR A 169 16.08 -10.52 23.21
N VAL A 170 15.63 -10.93 22.03
CA VAL A 170 15.06 -12.27 21.80
C VAL A 170 16.17 -13.31 21.86
N LYS A 171 16.01 -14.30 22.75
CA LYS A 171 16.94 -15.44 22.92
C LYS A 171 16.29 -16.71 22.40
N ALA A 172 17.08 -17.63 21.86
CA ALA A 172 16.60 -18.88 21.26
C ALA A 172 15.66 -19.68 22.19
N ARG A 173 15.98 -19.77 23.48
CA ARG A 173 15.14 -20.43 24.50
C ARG A 173 13.71 -19.89 24.67
N PHE A 174 13.44 -18.68 24.19
CA PHE A 174 12.10 -18.07 24.21
C PHE A 174 11.35 -18.27 22.89
N LEU A 175 11.98 -18.92 21.92
CA LEU A 175 11.43 -19.19 20.60
C LEU A 175 10.73 -20.54 20.55
N SER A 176 11.34 -21.61 21.08
CA SER A 176 10.81 -22.97 20.99
C SER A 176 11.18 -23.80 22.21
N HIS A 177 10.39 -24.82 22.53
CA HIS A 177 10.77 -25.88 23.48
C HIS A 177 11.63 -26.97 22.84
N ASP A 178 11.80 -26.95 21.51
CA ASP A 178 12.61 -27.91 20.79
C ASP A 178 14.11 -27.58 21.01
N PRO A 179 14.86 -28.42 21.77
CA PRO A 179 16.25 -28.13 22.09
C PRO A 179 17.16 -28.11 20.87
N GLU A 180 16.84 -28.88 19.81
CA GLU A 180 17.63 -28.89 18.58
C GLU A 180 17.46 -27.58 17.80
N ARG A 181 16.23 -27.05 17.78
CA ARG A 181 15.95 -25.76 17.14
C ARG A 181 16.54 -24.59 17.92
N VAL A 182 16.56 -24.68 19.26
CA VAL A 182 17.24 -23.71 20.12
C VAL A 182 18.75 -23.73 19.85
N ALA A 183 19.37 -24.91 19.88
CA ALA A 183 20.81 -25.06 19.67
C ALA A 183 21.22 -24.58 18.26
N SER A 184 20.51 -25.02 17.23
CA SER A 184 20.78 -24.60 15.85
C SER A 184 20.63 -23.10 15.67
N TYR A 185 19.62 -22.45 16.27
CA TYR A 185 19.47 -20.99 16.22
C TYR A 185 20.67 -20.26 16.83
N ASP A 186 21.18 -20.73 17.97
CA ASP A 186 22.30 -20.07 18.64
C ASP A 186 23.63 -20.23 17.89
N SER A 187 23.80 -21.32 17.13
CA SER A 187 25.01 -21.60 16.34
C SER A 187 24.97 -21.09 14.90
N ASP A 188 23.81 -20.67 14.41
CA ASP A 188 23.58 -20.33 13.00
C ASP A 188 24.20 -18.97 12.64
N PRO A 189 25.23 -18.92 11.76
CA PRO A 189 25.93 -17.69 11.42
C PRO A 189 25.11 -16.73 10.55
N LEU A 190 24.01 -17.20 9.96
CA LEU A 190 23.13 -16.39 9.13
C LEU A 190 22.05 -15.65 9.95
N ILE A 191 21.94 -15.95 11.25
CA ILE A 191 21.05 -15.24 12.17
C ILE A 191 21.52 -13.80 12.36
N THR A 192 20.62 -12.87 12.08
CA THR A 192 20.86 -11.44 12.18
C THR A 192 20.16 -10.87 13.40
N LYS A 193 20.88 -10.67 14.51
CA LYS A 193 20.30 -10.21 15.79
C LYS A 193 20.12 -8.69 15.88
N ALA A 194 20.88 -7.94 15.08
CA ALA A 194 20.77 -6.49 15.00
C ALA A 194 19.59 -6.13 14.10
N ILE A 195 18.80 -5.14 14.51
CA ILE A 195 17.72 -4.56 13.70
C ILE A 195 17.94 -3.06 13.58
N SER A 196 17.78 -2.53 12.38
CA SER A 196 17.86 -1.09 12.19
C SER A 196 16.65 -0.39 12.80
N VAL A 197 16.85 0.84 13.28
CA VAL A 197 15.77 1.64 13.86
C VAL A 197 14.78 2.09 12.80
N ASN A 198 15.21 2.27 11.55
CA ASN A 198 14.32 2.50 10.42
C ASN A 198 13.29 1.36 10.29
N VAL A 199 13.76 0.12 10.23
CA VAL A 199 12.91 -1.07 10.08
C VAL A 199 12.06 -1.28 11.33
N LEU A 200 12.63 -1.12 12.53
CA LEU A 200 11.89 -1.30 13.78
C LEU A 200 10.75 -0.30 13.93
N LEU A 201 10.97 0.99 13.64
CA LEU A 201 9.91 2.00 13.72
C LEU A 201 8.86 1.78 12.62
N GLY A 202 9.29 1.47 11.40
CA GLY A 202 8.38 1.15 10.29
C GLY A 202 7.52 -0.08 10.57
N LEU A 203 8.08 -1.12 11.19
CA LEU A 203 7.33 -2.29 11.65
C LEU A 203 6.21 -1.91 12.61
N TYR A 204 6.47 -1.06 13.61
CA TYR A 204 5.43 -0.61 14.54
C TYR A 204 4.34 0.21 13.85
N GLU A 205 4.73 1.12 12.96
CA GLU A 205 3.78 1.97 12.23
C GLU A 205 2.88 1.13 11.31
N ALA A 206 3.45 0.20 10.55
CA ALA A 206 2.71 -0.72 9.68
C ALA A 206 1.82 -1.66 10.50
N ALA A 207 2.33 -2.24 11.58
CA ALA A 207 1.56 -3.13 12.45
C ALA A 207 0.33 -2.43 13.06
N GLU A 208 0.50 -1.22 13.62
CA GLU A 208 -0.60 -0.46 14.21
C GLU A 208 -1.65 -0.13 13.16
N ARG A 209 -1.22 0.30 11.97
CA ARG A 209 -2.09 0.60 10.83
C ARG A 209 -2.88 -0.63 10.38
N VAL A 210 -2.20 -1.74 10.10
CA VAL A 210 -2.83 -2.97 9.57
C VAL A 210 -3.77 -3.61 10.60
N VAL A 211 -3.46 -3.56 11.89
CA VAL A 211 -4.39 -4.02 12.94
C VAL A 211 -5.61 -3.09 13.02
N ALA A 212 -5.40 -1.78 12.93
CA ALA A 212 -6.49 -0.81 13.00
C ALA A 212 -7.44 -0.91 11.80
N ASP A 213 -6.91 -1.19 10.61
CA ASP A 213 -7.65 -1.21 9.34
C ASP A 213 -7.81 -2.61 8.73
N ALA A 214 -7.71 -3.66 9.55
CA ALA A 214 -7.75 -5.06 9.08
C ALA A 214 -9.02 -5.42 8.28
N GLN A 215 -10.10 -4.65 8.40
CA GLN A 215 -11.30 -4.80 7.56
C GLN A 215 -11.02 -4.64 6.06
N ALA A 216 -9.94 -3.96 5.66
CA ALA A 216 -9.54 -3.85 4.26
C ALA A 216 -9.05 -5.20 3.69
N ILE A 217 -8.65 -6.14 4.55
CA ILE A 217 -8.16 -7.46 4.15
C ILE A 217 -9.35 -8.41 3.96
N GLN A 218 -9.60 -8.75 2.69
CA GLN A 218 -10.67 -9.66 2.26
C GLN A 218 -10.20 -11.09 2.00
N VAL A 219 -8.88 -11.31 1.92
CA VAL A 219 -8.25 -12.61 1.66
C VAL A 219 -8.60 -13.61 2.77
N PRO A 220 -8.96 -14.87 2.43
CA PRO A 220 -9.16 -15.92 3.42
C PRO A 220 -7.94 -16.06 4.34
N THR A 221 -8.13 -15.91 5.64
CA THR A 221 -7.01 -15.79 6.59
C THR A 221 -7.12 -16.75 7.77
N GLN A 222 -6.09 -17.55 7.99
CA GLN A 222 -5.90 -18.32 9.22
C GLN A 222 -4.86 -17.62 10.11
N LEU A 223 -5.18 -17.49 11.40
CA LEU A 223 -4.29 -16.93 12.41
C LEU A 223 -3.94 -17.99 13.46
N LEU A 224 -2.65 -18.30 13.57
CA LEU A 224 -2.09 -19.21 14.56
C LEU A 224 -1.41 -18.38 15.67
N ILE A 225 -1.95 -18.42 16.88
CA ILE A 225 -1.49 -17.62 18.02
C ILE A 225 -0.83 -18.53 19.06
N SER A 226 0.44 -18.31 19.34
CA SER A 226 1.13 -18.93 20.47
C SER A 226 0.66 -18.35 21.81
N ALA A 227 0.10 -19.19 22.68
CA ALA A 227 -0.50 -18.73 23.94
C ALA A 227 0.54 -18.29 24.99
N ALA A 228 1.74 -18.88 24.97
CA ALA A 228 2.84 -18.60 25.90
C ALA A 228 3.97 -17.80 25.24
N ASP A 229 3.62 -16.90 24.32
CA ASP A 229 4.59 -16.11 23.55
C ASP A 229 5.32 -15.07 24.43
N PHE A 230 6.65 -15.11 24.46
CA PHE A 230 7.51 -14.17 25.21
C PHE A 230 7.96 -12.94 24.42
N VAL A 231 7.69 -12.90 23.11
CA VAL A 231 8.21 -11.88 22.18
C VAL A 231 7.12 -10.87 21.83
N VAL A 232 5.89 -11.32 21.58
CA VAL A 232 4.82 -10.45 21.10
C VAL A 232 3.59 -10.50 22.01
N HIS A 233 2.76 -9.45 21.94
CA HIS A 233 1.49 -9.42 22.64
C HIS A 233 0.40 -10.14 21.84
N ARG A 234 -0.41 -10.94 22.55
CA ARG A 234 -1.58 -11.62 21.98
C ARG A 234 -2.69 -10.65 21.54
N LYS A 235 -3.02 -9.64 22.35
CA LYS A 235 -4.18 -8.75 22.14
C LYS A 235 -4.26 -8.16 20.72
N PRO A 236 -3.19 -7.59 20.13
CA PRO A 236 -3.27 -7.07 18.76
C PRO A 236 -3.51 -8.14 17.70
N GLN A 237 -3.08 -9.38 17.91
CA GLN A 237 -3.36 -10.49 16.99
C GLN A 237 -4.85 -10.85 17.01
N GLU A 238 -5.47 -10.87 18.20
CA GLU A 238 -6.91 -11.10 18.34
C GLU A 238 -7.73 -9.96 17.74
N GLN A 239 -7.34 -8.71 18.01
CA GLN A 239 -7.98 -7.53 17.43
C GLN A 239 -7.90 -7.53 15.89
N PHE A 240 -6.75 -7.91 15.34
CA PHE A 240 -6.59 -8.09 13.90
C PHE A 240 -7.61 -9.11 13.36
N PHE A 241 -7.66 -10.31 13.96
CA PHE A 241 -8.60 -11.36 13.54
C PHE A 241 -10.07 -10.93 13.61
N GLU A 242 -10.46 -10.29 14.72
CA GLU A 242 -11.82 -9.80 14.93
C GLU A 242 -12.22 -8.81 13.83
N ARG A 243 -11.29 -7.92 13.45
CA ARG A 243 -11.52 -6.85 12.46
C ARG A 243 -11.40 -7.28 11.01
N LEU A 244 -10.78 -8.42 10.70
CA LEU A 244 -10.63 -8.91 9.32
C LEU A 244 -11.95 -8.83 8.54
N GLY A 245 -11.89 -8.28 7.34
CA GLY A 245 -13.03 -8.14 6.43
C GLY A 245 -13.43 -9.47 5.78
N SER A 246 -12.49 -10.40 5.67
CA SER A 246 -12.76 -11.74 5.15
C SER A 246 -13.76 -12.52 6.02
N LEU A 247 -14.77 -13.10 5.38
CA LEU A 247 -15.69 -14.05 6.01
C LEU A 247 -15.08 -15.44 6.18
N HIS A 248 -14.08 -15.78 5.35
CA HIS A 248 -13.37 -17.05 5.39
C HIS A 248 -12.13 -16.92 6.29
N LYS A 249 -12.36 -16.84 7.61
CA LYS A 249 -11.29 -16.67 8.58
C LYS A 249 -11.35 -17.69 9.71
N GLU A 250 -10.18 -18.15 10.14
CA GLU A 250 -10.02 -19.13 11.21
C GLU A 250 -8.92 -18.71 12.21
N LYS A 251 -9.13 -18.90 13.51
CA LYS A 251 -8.15 -18.56 14.56
C LYS A 251 -7.88 -19.76 15.45
N HIS A 252 -6.62 -20.10 15.66
CA HIS A 252 -6.17 -21.12 16.61
C HIS A 252 -5.31 -20.49 17.70
N LEU A 253 -5.74 -20.64 18.97
CA LEU A 253 -4.89 -20.35 20.11
C LEU A 253 -4.20 -21.65 20.53
N LEU A 254 -2.87 -21.67 20.51
CA LEU A 254 -2.04 -22.86 20.71
C LEU A 254 -1.49 -22.85 22.15
N PRO A 255 -2.06 -23.64 23.08
CA PRO A 255 -1.65 -23.63 24.49
C PRO A 255 -0.19 -24.07 24.65
N GLY A 256 0.55 -23.34 25.49
CA GLY A 256 1.94 -23.67 25.79
C GLY A 256 2.95 -23.34 24.68
N PHE A 257 2.52 -23.01 23.45
CA PHE A 257 3.46 -22.69 22.36
C PHE A 257 4.23 -21.39 22.65
N PHE A 258 5.52 -21.38 22.29
CA PHE A 258 6.38 -20.19 22.27
C PHE A 258 6.35 -19.51 20.89
N HIS A 259 7.19 -18.48 20.69
CA HIS A 259 7.10 -17.58 19.54
C HIS A 259 7.34 -18.26 18.17
N ASP A 260 8.19 -19.30 18.09
CA ASP A 260 8.40 -20.12 16.89
C ASP A 260 7.24 -21.09 16.68
N THR A 261 6.04 -20.57 16.44
CA THR A 261 4.81 -21.36 16.30
C THR A 261 4.97 -22.56 15.36
N LEU A 262 5.57 -22.32 14.19
CA LEU A 262 5.80 -23.32 13.13
C LEU A 262 7.11 -24.10 13.33
N GLY A 263 7.93 -23.74 14.32
CA GLY A 263 9.14 -24.44 14.73
C GLY A 263 9.08 -24.92 16.19
N GLU A 264 7.89 -25.08 16.75
CA GLU A 264 7.70 -25.60 18.11
C GLU A 264 7.89 -27.13 18.12
N LYS A 265 8.22 -27.72 19.27
CA LYS A 265 8.37 -29.17 19.45
C LYS A 265 7.10 -29.93 19.07
N ASN A 266 5.92 -29.41 19.44
CA ASN A 266 4.62 -30.01 19.14
C ASN A 266 3.91 -29.35 17.94
N ARG A 267 4.66 -28.75 17.00
CA ARG A 267 4.15 -27.98 15.85
C ARG A 267 3.22 -28.72 14.91
N ALA A 268 3.19 -30.05 14.92
CA ALA A 268 2.38 -30.88 14.03
C ALA A 268 0.90 -30.45 14.01
N HIS A 269 0.33 -30.03 15.15
CA HIS A 269 -1.04 -29.53 15.21
C HIS A 269 -1.24 -28.21 14.42
N ALA A 270 -0.30 -27.27 14.55
CA ALA A 270 -0.32 -26.00 13.83
C ALA A 270 -0.15 -26.22 12.32
N VAL A 271 0.80 -27.09 11.93
CA VAL A 271 1.07 -27.45 10.54
C VAL A 271 -0.14 -28.16 9.91
N ALA A 272 -0.77 -29.11 10.62
CA ALA A 272 -1.98 -29.78 10.14
C ALA A 272 -3.15 -28.81 9.93
N SER A 273 -3.31 -27.83 10.82
CA SER A 273 -4.34 -26.79 10.71
C SER A 273 -4.08 -25.87 9.50
N ALA A 274 -2.83 -25.48 9.26
CA ALA A 274 -2.42 -24.71 8.10
C ALA A 274 -2.65 -25.49 6.79
N ARG A 275 -2.21 -26.75 6.74
CA ARG A 275 -2.43 -27.64 5.60
C ARG A 275 -3.91 -27.76 5.23
N ARG A 276 -4.76 -28.05 6.22
CA ARG A 276 -6.21 -28.17 6.02
C ARG A 276 -6.78 -26.88 5.43
N PHE A 277 -6.41 -25.72 6.00
CA PHE A 277 -6.90 -24.43 5.54
C PHE A 277 -6.47 -24.13 4.11
N ILE A 278 -5.21 -24.40 3.76
CA ILE A 278 -4.68 -24.21 2.41
C ILE A 278 -5.43 -25.07 1.40
N LEU A 279 -5.55 -26.38 1.67
CA LEU A 279 -6.25 -27.32 0.78
C LEU A 279 -7.72 -26.95 0.61
N GLN A 280 -8.39 -26.55 1.69
CA GLN A 280 -9.79 -26.13 1.62
C GLN A 280 -9.97 -24.90 0.74
N ASN A 281 -9.07 -23.91 0.81
CA ASN A 281 -9.18 -22.73 -0.04
C ASN A 281 -8.85 -23.06 -1.50
N PHE A 282 -7.87 -23.90 -1.80
CA PHE A 282 -7.58 -24.34 -3.17
C PHE A 282 -8.72 -25.16 -3.80
N ALA A 283 -9.47 -25.93 -3.00
CA ALA A 283 -10.58 -26.74 -3.49
C ALA A 283 -11.81 -25.93 -3.94
N HIS A 284 -11.89 -24.64 -3.62
CA HIS A 284 -13.02 -23.78 -3.97
C HIS A 284 -12.58 -22.61 -4.82
N ALA A 285 -13.48 -22.09 -5.66
CA ALA A 285 -13.25 -20.83 -6.35
C ALA A 285 -13.00 -19.70 -5.32
N PRO A 286 -12.10 -18.74 -5.60
CA PRO A 286 -11.84 -17.64 -4.67
C PRO A 286 -13.13 -16.85 -4.41
N ALA A 287 -13.63 -16.90 -3.18
CA ALA A 287 -14.78 -16.11 -2.78
C ALA A 287 -14.31 -14.69 -2.43
N ARG A 288 -14.71 -13.69 -3.24
CA ARG A 288 -14.44 -12.27 -2.96
C ARG A 288 -15.75 -11.55 -2.67
N PRO A 289 -15.90 -10.93 -1.48
CA PRO A 289 -17.02 -10.04 -1.24
C PRO A 289 -17.03 -8.90 -2.25
N SER A 290 -18.21 -8.58 -2.79
CA SER A 290 -18.37 -7.38 -3.60
C SER A 290 -18.25 -6.16 -2.69
N LEU A 291 -17.42 -5.20 -3.11
CA LEU A 291 -17.19 -3.92 -2.45
C LEU A 291 -17.75 -2.75 -3.29
N LEU A 292 -18.45 -3.04 -4.40
CA LEU A 292 -19.00 -2.01 -5.28
C LEU A 292 -20.00 -1.08 -4.56
N GLU A 293 -20.64 -1.56 -3.49
CA GLU A 293 -21.57 -0.78 -2.66
C GLU A 293 -20.99 -0.41 -1.28
N ALA A 294 -19.66 -0.49 -1.09
CA ALA A 294 -19.01 -0.20 0.19
C ALA A 294 -19.10 1.29 0.62
N ASP A 295 -19.54 2.16 -0.27
CA ASP A 295 -19.93 3.55 0.01
C ASP A 295 -21.29 3.66 0.72
N ARG A 296 -22.17 2.67 0.56
CA ARG A 296 -23.52 2.62 1.16
C ARG A 296 -23.59 1.75 2.40
N LEU A 297 -22.69 0.77 2.53
CA LEU A 297 -22.68 -0.18 3.63
C LEU A 297 -21.26 -0.59 4.01
N GLY A 298 -21.07 -0.94 5.28
CA GLY A 298 -19.77 -1.37 5.82
C GLY A 298 -19.02 -0.27 6.55
N LEU A 299 -17.76 -0.57 6.89
CA LEU A 299 -17.04 0.21 7.91
C LEU A 299 -16.55 1.57 7.40
N THR A 300 -16.13 1.68 6.14
CA THR A 300 -15.68 2.97 5.58
C THR A 300 -16.85 3.94 5.41
N CYS A 301 -18.03 3.44 5.03
CA CYS A 301 -19.30 4.19 5.07
C CYS A 301 -19.59 4.71 6.49
N ALA A 302 -19.67 3.81 7.48
CA ALA A 302 -19.95 4.18 8.88
C ALA A 302 -18.91 5.12 9.50
N GLU A 303 -17.62 4.96 9.17
CA GLU A 303 -16.53 5.87 9.58
C GLU A 303 -16.78 7.28 9.02
N SER A 304 -17.13 7.38 7.74
CA SER A 304 -17.43 8.66 7.08
C SER A 304 -18.65 9.34 7.70
N GLU A 305 -19.75 8.61 7.92
CA GLU A 305 -20.95 9.12 8.59
C GLU A 305 -20.67 9.59 10.02
N SER A 306 -19.88 8.83 10.79
CA SER A 306 -19.47 9.22 12.14
C SER A 306 -18.59 10.47 12.15
N LEU A 307 -17.75 10.67 11.14
CA LEU A 307 -16.93 11.87 10.98
C LEU A 307 -17.78 13.09 10.58
N ALA A 308 -18.80 12.88 9.74
CA ALA A 308 -19.76 13.91 9.35
C ALA A 308 -20.67 14.35 10.50
N ALA A 309 -21.04 13.42 11.39
CA ALA A 309 -21.92 13.71 12.52
C ALA A 309 -21.36 14.85 13.40
N PRO A 310 -22.16 15.85 13.78
CA PRO A 310 -21.70 16.95 14.62
C PRO A 310 -21.31 16.44 16.01
N LEU A 311 -20.28 17.04 16.60
CA LEU A 311 -19.91 16.75 17.99
C LEU A 311 -20.93 17.36 18.94
N PRO A 312 -21.18 16.74 20.12
CA PRO A 312 -22.02 17.35 21.13
C PRO A 312 -21.48 18.73 21.52
N HIS A 313 -22.36 19.73 21.48
CA HIS A 313 -22.00 21.13 21.68
C HIS A 313 -21.33 21.33 23.06
N ASN A 314 -20.21 22.05 23.11
CA ASN A 314 -19.41 22.28 24.33
C ASN A 314 -18.82 21.01 24.98
N SER A 315 -18.80 19.87 24.29
CA SER A 315 -18.00 18.73 24.74
C SER A 315 -16.50 19.08 24.71
N LEU A 316 -15.69 18.39 25.50
CA LEU A 316 -14.23 18.55 25.48
C LEU A 316 -13.65 18.37 24.06
N ARG A 317 -14.24 17.47 23.26
CA ARG A 317 -13.86 17.26 21.86
C ARG A 317 -14.26 18.43 20.97
N ASP A 318 -15.47 18.96 21.10
CA ASP A 318 -15.91 20.15 20.34
C ASP A 318 -15.02 21.37 20.64
N LEU A 319 -14.76 21.63 21.92
CA LEU A 319 -13.87 22.71 22.35
C LEU A 319 -12.46 22.56 21.79
N TYR A 320 -11.90 21.35 21.85
CA TYR A 320 -10.59 21.05 21.26
C TYR A 320 -10.54 21.41 19.77
N TRP A 321 -11.51 20.94 18.97
CA TRP A 321 -11.52 21.19 17.53
C TRP A 321 -11.80 22.65 17.17
N ARG A 322 -12.62 23.36 17.95
CA ARG A 322 -12.80 24.82 17.81
C ARG A 322 -11.50 25.58 18.04
N MET A 323 -10.75 25.22 19.09
CA MET A 323 -9.45 25.81 19.38
C MET A 323 -8.42 25.51 18.29
N THR A 324 -8.41 24.28 17.76
CA THR A 324 -7.55 23.88 16.64
C THR A 324 -7.86 24.69 15.37
N ARG A 325 -9.13 24.87 15.01
CA ARG A 325 -9.51 25.73 13.86
C ARG A 325 -9.10 27.18 14.07
N ALA A 326 -9.29 27.71 15.28
CA ALA A 326 -8.91 29.08 15.61
C ALA A 326 -7.38 29.29 15.52
N SER A 327 -6.59 28.33 16.00
CA SER A 327 -5.12 28.40 15.93
C SER A 327 -4.62 28.32 14.49
N MET A 328 -5.21 27.44 13.66
CA MET A 328 -4.89 27.36 12.23
C MET A 328 -5.23 28.66 11.49
N ARG A 329 -6.40 29.25 11.77
CA ARG A 329 -6.82 30.52 11.17
C ARG A 329 -5.97 31.71 11.64
N MET A 330 -5.38 31.63 12.83
CA MET A 330 -4.39 32.61 13.28
C MET A 330 -3.06 32.41 12.53
N GLY A 331 -2.62 31.16 12.38
CA GLY A 331 -1.40 30.79 11.64
C GLY A 331 -1.43 31.17 10.16
N SER A 332 -2.60 31.16 9.52
CA SER A 332 -2.76 31.55 8.11
C SER A 332 -2.36 33.00 7.83
N ARG A 333 -2.34 33.88 8.84
CA ARG A 333 -1.85 35.27 8.67
C ARG A 333 -0.35 35.35 8.39
N LEU A 334 0.40 34.32 8.76
CA LEU A 334 1.87 34.26 8.65
C LEU A 334 2.34 33.23 7.60
N SER A 335 1.49 32.26 7.27
CA SER A 335 1.78 31.13 6.39
C SER A 335 1.04 31.25 5.06
N THR A 336 1.80 31.28 3.97
CA THR A 336 1.23 31.35 2.62
C THR A 336 0.50 30.06 2.27
N GLY A 337 1.04 28.90 2.65
CA GLY A 337 0.41 27.61 2.37
C GLY A 337 -0.92 27.42 3.11
N VAL A 338 -0.95 27.73 4.41
CA VAL A 338 -2.17 27.62 5.22
C VAL A 338 -3.21 28.65 4.77
N LYS A 339 -2.77 29.87 4.40
CA LYS A 339 -3.67 30.87 3.81
C LYS A 339 -4.32 30.38 2.53
N LEU A 340 -3.53 29.85 1.59
CA LEU A 340 -4.04 29.35 0.32
C LEU A 340 -5.10 28.25 0.51
N GLY A 341 -4.88 27.35 1.48
CA GLY A 341 -5.85 26.31 1.83
C GLY A 341 -7.18 26.85 2.38
N PHE A 342 -7.15 27.92 3.17
CA PHE A 342 -8.38 28.59 3.62
C PHE A 342 -9.05 29.41 2.51
N ASP A 343 -8.27 30.03 1.63
CA ASP A 343 -8.78 30.92 0.57
C ASP A 343 -9.40 30.13 -0.60
N THR A 344 -8.86 28.94 -0.92
CA THR A 344 -9.25 28.16 -2.12
C THR A 344 -9.74 26.74 -1.82
N GLY A 345 -9.60 26.25 -0.59
CA GLY A 345 -9.79 24.85 -0.21
C GLY A 345 -8.45 24.10 -0.10
N PHE A 346 -8.33 23.23 0.90
CA PHE A 346 -7.10 22.45 1.11
C PHE A 346 -6.89 21.36 0.04
N ASP A 347 -7.97 20.95 -0.62
CA ASP A 347 -8.02 19.98 -1.71
C ASP A 347 -7.99 20.64 -3.10
N SER A 348 -7.79 21.97 -3.18
CA SER A 348 -7.80 22.71 -4.44
C SER A 348 -6.53 22.48 -5.29
N GLY A 349 -6.67 22.65 -6.61
CA GLY A 349 -5.54 22.61 -7.54
C GLY A 349 -4.41 23.58 -7.18
N SER A 350 -4.74 24.76 -6.62
CA SER A 350 -3.76 25.76 -6.18
C SER A 350 -2.99 25.31 -4.94
N THR A 351 -3.67 24.73 -3.95
CA THR A 351 -3.02 24.18 -2.76
C THR A 351 -2.10 23.02 -3.13
N LEU A 352 -2.54 22.14 -4.04
CA LEU A 352 -1.72 21.04 -4.53
C LEU A 352 -0.45 21.53 -5.27
N ASP A 353 -0.56 22.56 -6.10
CA ASP A 353 0.61 23.18 -6.75
C ASP A 353 1.64 23.69 -5.73
N TYR A 354 1.16 24.38 -4.68
CA TYR A 354 2.02 24.85 -3.60
C TYR A 354 2.72 23.68 -2.88
N VAL A 355 1.97 22.61 -2.59
CA VAL A 355 2.50 21.39 -1.97
C VAL A 355 3.56 20.73 -2.85
N TYR A 356 3.36 20.68 -4.17
CA TYR A 356 4.33 20.12 -5.12
C TYR A 356 5.62 20.94 -5.20
N ARG A 357 5.54 22.27 -5.10
CA ARG A 357 6.73 23.15 -5.06
C ARG A 357 7.58 22.97 -3.79
N ASN A 358 7.00 22.46 -2.70
CA ASN A 358 7.69 22.12 -1.45
C ASN A 358 8.62 23.22 -0.89
N THR A 359 8.28 24.48 -1.14
CA THR A 359 9.12 25.64 -0.80
C THR A 359 8.34 26.56 0.15
N PRO A 360 8.78 26.73 1.42
CA PRO A 360 8.17 27.67 2.35
C PRO A 360 8.24 29.11 1.83
N SER A 361 7.12 29.82 1.84
CA SER A 361 7.01 31.18 1.29
C SER A 361 6.31 32.16 2.23
N GLY A 362 6.23 31.82 3.52
CA GLY A 362 5.66 32.66 4.56
C GLY A 362 6.42 33.99 4.70
N THR A 363 5.69 35.01 5.12
CA THR A 363 6.15 36.41 5.11
C THR A 363 7.25 36.71 6.14
N SER A 364 7.42 35.87 7.15
CA SER A 364 8.43 36.00 8.21
C SER A 364 9.19 34.69 8.46
N ALA A 365 10.24 34.71 9.28
CA ALA A 365 10.95 33.48 9.67
C ALA A 365 10.03 32.48 10.38
N ILE A 366 9.14 32.97 11.25
CA ILE A 366 8.09 32.16 11.90
C ILE A 366 7.10 31.65 10.84
N GLY A 367 6.70 32.51 9.89
CA GLY A 367 5.84 32.11 8.78
C GLY A 367 6.43 30.98 7.93
N ARG A 368 7.71 31.06 7.57
CA ARG A 368 8.43 30.00 6.86
C ARG A 368 8.57 28.72 7.68
N MET A 369 8.73 28.82 9.00
CA MET A 369 8.71 27.67 9.89
C MET A 369 7.33 27.00 9.92
N ILE A 370 6.24 27.78 9.96
CA ILE A 370 4.86 27.26 9.90
C ILE A 370 4.62 26.58 8.55
N ASP A 371 5.00 27.21 7.44
CA ASP A 371 4.92 26.62 6.11
C ASP A 371 5.72 25.32 6.02
N ARG A 372 6.92 25.27 6.61
CA ARG A 372 7.72 24.04 6.61
C ARG A 372 7.02 22.92 7.37
N ASN A 373 6.49 23.22 8.57
CA ASN A 373 5.73 22.24 9.35
C ASN A 373 4.46 21.79 8.63
N TYR A 374 3.77 22.71 7.95
CA TYR A 374 2.63 22.40 7.09
C TYR A 374 3.07 21.42 6.00
N LEU A 375 4.02 21.81 5.14
CA LEU A 375 4.53 21.00 4.03
C LEU A 375 5.07 19.63 4.50
N ASP A 376 5.65 19.53 5.69
CA ASP A 376 6.17 18.28 6.27
C ASP A 376 5.11 17.40 6.94
N SER A 377 3.86 17.85 7.02
CA SER A 377 2.76 17.00 7.48
C SER A 377 2.62 15.76 6.60
N ILE A 378 2.17 14.66 7.21
CA ILE A 378 2.20 13.34 6.57
C ILE A 378 1.33 13.28 5.31
N GLY A 379 0.17 13.94 5.31
CA GLY A 379 -0.70 14.02 4.13
C GLY A 379 0.00 14.67 2.94
N TRP A 380 0.69 15.80 3.13
CA TRP A 380 1.40 16.48 2.03
C TRP A 380 2.66 15.75 1.60
N ARG A 381 3.36 15.08 2.51
CA ARG A 381 4.46 14.16 2.15
C ARG A 381 3.94 13.02 1.26
N GLY A 382 2.80 12.43 1.62
CA GLY A 382 2.12 11.42 0.82
C GLY A 382 1.73 11.94 -0.56
N ILE A 383 1.13 13.14 -0.67
CA ILE A 383 0.75 13.74 -1.95
C ILE A 383 1.96 13.99 -2.85
N ARG A 384 3.09 14.43 -2.30
CA ARG A 384 4.34 14.56 -3.07
C ARG A 384 4.86 13.22 -3.55
N GLN A 385 4.77 12.16 -2.74
CA GLN A 385 5.15 10.81 -3.17
C GLN A 385 4.20 10.26 -4.25
N ARG A 386 2.89 10.49 -4.11
CA ARG A 386 1.90 10.16 -5.13
C ARG A 386 2.26 10.78 -6.47
N LYS A 387 2.69 12.05 -6.50
CA LYS A 387 3.18 12.70 -7.74
C LYS A 387 4.34 11.92 -8.36
N LEU A 388 5.35 11.54 -7.57
CA LEU A 388 6.50 10.77 -8.08
C LEU A 388 6.08 9.41 -8.65
N HIS A 389 5.16 8.71 -7.99
CA HIS A 389 4.61 7.44 -8.48
C HIS A 389 3.77 7.61 -9.75
N VAL A 390 2.97 8.68 -9.87
CA VAL A 390 2.25 9.00 -11.11
C VAL A 390 3.24 9.24 -12.25
N GLU A 391 4.30 10.02 -12.02
CA GLU A 391 5.34 10.25 -13.04
C GLU A 391 6.06 8.95 -13.43
N GLU A 392 6.36 8.08 -12.46
CA GLU A 392 6.96 6.76 -12.72
C GLU A 392 6.06 5.90 -13.62
N LEU A 393 4.78 5.74 -13.26
CA LEU A 393 3.84 4.91 -14.01
C LEU A 393 3.45 5.53 -15.36
N LEU A 394 3.45 6.87 -15.47
CA LEU A 394 3.27 7.55 -16.76
C LEU A 394 4.40 7.17 -17.72
N ARG A 395 5.66 7.25 -17.27
CA ARG A 395 6.81 6.86 -18.09
C ARG A 395 6.75 5.37 -18.48
N LEU A 396 6.38 4.50 -17.53
CA LEU A 396 6.20 3.07 -17.81
C LEU A 396 5.12 2.81 -18.88
N ALA A 397 3.96 3.46 -18.76
CA ALA A 397 2.88 3.29 -19.73
C ALA A 397 3.25 3.81 -21.12
N MET A 398 3.96 4.95 -21.20
CA MET A 398 4.48 5.48 -22.46
C MET A 398 5.45 4.51 -23.12
N THR A 399 6.35 3.88 -22.35
CA THR A 399 7.26 2.86 -22.86
C THR A 399 6.49 1.66 -23.42
N HIS A 400 5.54 1.11 -22.68
CA HIS A 400 4.73 -0.02 -23.16
C HIS A 400 3.95 0.29 -24.45
N LEU A 401 3.34 1.49 -24.55
CA LEU A 401 2.64 1.91 -25.76
C LEU A 401 3.58 1.96 -26.97
N ARG A 402 4.79 2.50 -26.79
CA ARG A 402 5.79 2.60 -27.86
C ARG A 402 6.33 1.24 -28.28
N GLU A 403 6.58 0.35 -27.33
CA GLU A 403 6.98 -1.04 -27.62
C GLU A 403 5.89 -1.79 -28.40
N GLN A 404 4.63 -1.42 -28.23
CA GLN A 404 3.49 -1.91 -29.01
C GLN A 404 3.29 -1.20 -30.36
N GLY A 405 4.15 -0.23 -30.71
CA GLY A 405 4.02 0.58 -31.92
C GLY A 405 2.80 1.52 -31.91
N ARG A 406 2.31 1.90 -30.73
CA ARG A 406 1.17 2.82 -30.56
C ARG A 406 1.63 4.23 -30.23
N GLU A 407 0.90 5.21 -30.74
CA GLU A 407 1.03 6.60 -30.32
C GLU A 407 0.64 6.77 -28.85
N VAL A 408 1.26 7.74 -28.19
CA VAL A 408 1.01 8.18 -26.83
C VAL A 408 0.12 9.44 -26.87
N ARG A 409 -1.19 9.23 -26.67
CA ARG A 409 -2.20 10.29 -26.57
C ARG A 409 -2.72 10.33 -25.13
N ILE A 410 -2.21 11.29 -24.37
CA ILE A 410 -2.48 11.43 -22.93
C ILE A 410 -3.75 12.25 -22.73
N VAL A 411 -4.65 11.78 -21.88
CA VAL A 411 -5.71 12.60 -21.30
C VAL A 411 -5.63 12.57 -19.78
N ASP A 412 -5.76 13.74 -19.15
CA ASP A 412 -5.98 13.87 -17.72
C ASP A 412 -7.34 14.54 -17.50
N ILE A 413 -8.26 13.84 -16.87
CA ILE A 413 -9.66 14.28 -16.76
C ILE A 413 -9.90 15.24 -15.58
N ALA A 414 -8.94 15.37 -14.67
CA ALA A 414 -9.04 16.21 -13.47
C ALA A 414 -7.65 16.72 -13.06
N ALA A 415 -7.04 17.49 -13.96
CA ALA A 415 -5.62 17.79 -13.89
C ALA A 415 -5.24 18.81 -12.80
N GLY A 416 -6.20 19.58 -12.26
CA GLY A 416 -5.87 20.79 -11.50
C GLY A 416 -5.04 21.74 -12.38
N HIS A 417 -3.81 22.05 -11.99
CA HIS A 417 -2.88 22.81 -12.84
C HIS A 417 -2.15 21.94 -13.89
N GLY A 418 -2.25 20.61 -13.81
CA GLY A 418 -1.58 19.66 -14.72
C GLY A 418 -0.07 19.54 -14.53
N ARG A 419 0.50 20.14 -13.48
CA ARG A 419 1.95 20.21 -13.25
C ARG A 419 2.64 18.85 -13.31
N TYR A 420 2.08 17.81 -12.68
CA TYR A 420 2.72 16.50 -12.63
C TYR A 420 2.78 15.82 -14.00
N ILE A 421 1.78 16.00 -14.86
CA ILE A 421 1.84 15.51 -16.25
C ILE A 421 2.96 16.21 -16.99
N LEU A 422 3.00 17.55 -16.93
CA LEU A 422 3.98 18.34 -17.68
C LEU A 422 5.42 18.16 -17.16
N GLU A 423 5.60 17.94 -15.86
CA GLU A 423 6.91 17.64 -15.26
C GLU A 423 7.36 16.20 -15.52
N ALA A 424 6.43 15.24 -15.67
CA ALA A 424 6.77 13.86 -16.03
C ALA A 424 7.53 13.75 -17.37
N LEU A 425 7.29 14.70 -18.27
CA LEU A 425 7.90 14.75 -19.62
C LEU A 425 9.34 15.25 -19.63
N GLN A 426 9.85 15.78 -18.51
CA GLN A 426 11.24 16.23 -18.44
C GLN A 426 12.19 15.05 -18.70
N GLY A 427 13.04 15.19 -19.72
CA GLY A 427 13.98 14.15 -20.14
C GLY A 427 13.36 12.99 -20.93
N VAL A 428 12.08 13.08 -21.31
CA VAL A 428 11.40 12.06 -22.13
C VAL A 428 11.57 12.39 -23.62
N ASN A 429 12.08 11.43 -24.40
CA ASN A 429 12.21 11.52 -25.86
C ASN A 429 11.90 10.15 -26.51
N PRO A 430 11.05 10.05 -27.55
CA PRO A 430 10.18 11.10 -28.11
C PRO A 430 9.21 11.67 -27.07
N LEU A 431 8.61 12.83 -27.33
CA LEU A 431 7.48 13.35 -26.54
C LEU A 431 6.17 12.62 -26.94
N PRO A 432 5.10 12.71 -26.14
CA PRO A 432 3.76 12.28 -26.56
C PRO A 432 3.25 13.06 -27.77
N GLU A 433 2.43 12.43 -28.60
CA GLU A 433 1.81 13.03 -29.78
C GLU A 433 0.79 14.10 -29.39
N THR A 434 -0.02 13.83 -28.35
CA THR A 434 -1.00 14.81 -27.83
C THR A 434 -1.20 14.67 -26.33
N ILE A 435 -1.43 15.79 -25.66
CA ILE A 435 -1.80 15.88 -24.24
C ILE A 435 -3.05 16.73 -24.10
N LEU A 436 -4.09 16.16 -23.52
CA LEU A 436 -5.32 16.85 -23.17
C LEU A 436 -5.46 16.91 -21.66
N LEU A 437 -5.38 18.12 -21.10
CA LEU A 437 -5.67 18.38 -19.70
C LEU A 437 -7.09 18.92 -19.55
N ARG A 438 -7.82 18.44 -18.55
CA ARG A 438 -9.20 18.85 -18.28
C ARG A 438 -9.39 19.16 -16.81
N ASP A 439 -10.25 20.13 -16.53
CA ASP A 439 -10.70 20.47 -15.19
C ASP A 439 -12.03 21.21 -15.27
N TYR A 440 -12.87 21.13 -14.23
CA TYR A 440 -14.16 21.82 -14.22
C TYR A 440 -14.02 23.31 -13.88
N SER A 441 -12.90 23.71 -13.25
CA SER A 441 -12.66 25.08 -12.78
C SER A 441 -11.98 25.94 -13.85
N ASP A 442 -12.59 27.09 -14.17
CA ASP A 442 -12.02 28.05 -15.12
C ASP A 442 -10.65 28.60 -14.67
N ILE A 443 -10.41 28.67 -13.35
CA ILE A 443 -9.12 29.10 -12.79
C ILE A 443 -8.03 28.07 -13.11
N ASN A 444 -8.33 26.78 -12.90
CA ASN A 444 -7.39 25.70 -13.17
C ASN A 444 -7.06 25.62 -14.67
N VAL A 445 -8.06 25.78 -15.54
CA VAL A 445 -7.86 25.81 -17.00
C VAL A 445 -6.97 26.99 -17.43
N ARG A 446 -7.22 28.19 -16.89
CA ARG A 446 -6.42 29.39 -17.19
C ARG A 446 -4.97 29.21 -16.76
N ASP A 447 -4.75 28.81 -15.51
CA ASP A 447 -3.42 28.74 -14.92
C ASP A 447 -2.62 27.54 -15.48
N GLY A 448 -3.30 26.42 -15.76
CA GLY A 448 -2.71 25.29 -16.48
C GLY A 448 -2.33 25.63 -17.93
N SER A 449 -3.16 26.40 -18.65
CA SER A 449 -2.81 26.91 -19.99
C SER A 449 -1.59 27.84 -19.96
N ALA A 450 -1.47 28.67 -18.92
CA ALA A 450 -0.28 29.50 -18.72
C ALA A 450 0.97 28.64 -18.46
N LEU A 451 0.86 27.55 -17.70
CA LEU A 451 1.97 26.63 -17.44
C LEU A 451 2.40 25.86 -18.70
N ILE A 452 1.47 25.47 -19.58
CA ILE A 452 1.78 24.87 -20.89
C ILE A 452 2.64 25.83 -21.72
N ARG A 453 2.25 27.11 -21.77
CA ARG A 453 3.00 28.18 -22.44
C ARG A 453 4.39 28.38 -21.87
N GLU A 454 4.49 28.48 -20.55
CA GLU A 454 5.76 28.64 -19.84
C GLU A 454 6.74 27.50 -20.18
N LYS A 455 6.23 26.27 -20.35
CA LYS A 455 7.04 25.10 -20.69
C LYS A 455 7.25 24.90 -22.20
N GLY A 456 6.67 25.74 -23.06
CA GLY A 456 6.80 25.63 -24.52
C GLY A 456 6.10 24.40 -25.13
N LEU A 457 5.07 23.86 -24.47
CA LEU A 457 4.41 22.61 -24.84
C LEU A 457 3.10 22.81 -25.64
N GLU A 458 2.79 24.04 -26.08
CA GLU A 458 1.54 24.37 -26.78
C GLU A 458 1.30 23.57 -28.07
N HIS A 459 2.36 23.07 -28.69
CA HIS A 459 2.29 22.29 -29.93
C HIS A 459 1.77 20.86 -29.72
N ILE A 460 1.83 20.33 -28.49
CA ILE A 460 1.32 18.99 -28.14
C ILE A 460 0.28 19.00 -27.03
N ALA A 461 0.22 20.04 -26.19
CA ALA A 461 -0.63 20.09 -25.02
C ALA A 461 -1.70 21.17 -25.11
N ARG A 462 -2.94 20.82 -24.75
CA ARG A 462 -4.06 21.76 -24.61
C ARG A 462 -4.77 21.54 -23.27
N PHE A 463 -5.33 22.61 -22.72
CA PHE A 463 -6.15 22.57 -21.51
C PHE A 463 -7.56 23.05 -21.85
N ILE A 464 -8.58 22.24 -21.55
CA ILE A 464 -9.99 22.60 -21.75
C ILE A 464 -10.80 22.43 -20.46
N LYS A 465 -11.96 23.09 -20.41
CA LYS A 465 -12.96 22.82 -19.37
C LYS A 465 -13.61 21.45 -19.62
N GLY A 466 -13.84 20.68 -18.57
CA GLY A 466 -14.51 19.37 -18.68
C GLY A 466 -15.01 18.86 -17.34
N ASN A 467 -16.05 18.02 -17.36
CA ASN A 467 -16.55 17.38 -16.15
C ASN A 467 -16.08 15.93 -16.09
N ALA A 468 -15.23 15.62 -15.12
CA ALA A 468 -14.67 14.28 -14.95
C ALA A 468 -15.72 13.20 -14.58
N PHE A 469 -16.94 13.58 -14.20
CA PHE A 469 -18.03 12.65 -13.87
C PHE A 469 -19.13 12.59 -14.94
N ASP A 470 -19.00 13.35 -16.02
CA ASP A 470 -19.92 13.27 -17.15
C ASP A 470 -19.49 12.13 -18.08
N ARG A 471 -20.21 11.03 -18.02
CA ARG A 471 -19.91 9.81 -18.78
C ARG A 471 -19.89 10.05 -20.29
N ASP A 472 -20.85 10.79 -20.82
CA ASP A 472 -21.02 10.97 -22.26
C ASP A 472 -19.95 11.93 -22.81
N ASP A 473 -19.64 12.99 -22.06
CA ASP A 473 -18.54 13.91 -22.35
C ASP A 473 -17.16 13.20 -22.32
N LEU A 474 -16.95 12.28 -21.38
CA LEU A 474 -15.75 11.44 -21.38
C LEU A 474 -15.71 10.47 -22.56
N ALA A 475 -16.83 9.83 -22.90
CA ALA A 475 -16.91 8.87 -24.01
C ALA A 475 -16.67 9.53 -25.38
N ALA A 476 -16.96 10.83 -25.50
CA ALA A 476 -16.79 11.62 -26.72
C ALA A 476 -15.38 12.21 -26.93
N LEU A 477 -14.40 11.81 -26.11
CA LEU A 477 -13.02 12.32 -26.19
C LEU A 477 -12.35 12.00 -27.54
N GLU A 478 -11.93 13.04 -28.25
CA GLU A 478 -11.20 12.95 -29.53
C GLU A 478 -9.91 13.81 -29.53
N PRO A 479 -8.77 13.29 -30.06
CA PRO A 479 -8.58 11.91 -30.51
C PRO A 479 -8.69 10.91 -29.36
N LYS A 480 -9.10 9.67 -29.64
CA LYS A 480 -9.21 8.62 -28.63
C LYS A 480 -7.91 8.44 -27.84
N PRO A 481 -7.93 8.56 -26.50
CA PRO A 481 -6.72 8.48 -25.69
C PRO A 481 -6.15 7.05 -25.66
N THR A 482 -4.82 6.95 -25.64
CA THR A 482 -4.10 5.69 -25.38
C THR A 482 -3.54 5.61 -23.97
N LEU A 483 -3.58 6.73 -23.23
CA LEU A 483 -3.21 6.81 -21.83
C LEU A 483 -4.11 7.81 -21.10
N ALA A 484 -5.03 7.31 -20.28
CA ALA A 484 -5.85 8.13 -19.39
C ALA A 484 -5.22 8.25 -18.00
N VAL A 485 -5.37 9.40 -17.36
CA VAL A 485 -4.89 9.68 -16.01
C VAL A 485 -6.02 10.26 -15.16
N VAL A 486 -6.18 9.70 -13.97
CA VAL A 486 -7.07 10.20 -12.91
C VAL A 486 -6.26 10.27 -11.62
N SER A 487 -5.85 11.48 -11.22
CA SER A 487 -5.00 11.68 -10.04
C SER A 487 -5.63 12.64 -9.05
N GLY A 488 -5.97 12.15 -7.86
CA GLY A 488 -6.52 12.97 -6.79
C GLY A 488 -7.97 13.38 -6.94
N LEU A 489 -8.72 12.71 -7.84
CA LEU A 489 -10.13 12.96 -8.05
C LEU A 489 -10.99 12.00 -7.22
N TYR A 490 -10.87 10.69 -7.45
CA TYR A 490 -11.77 9.69 -6.87
C TYR A 490 -11.69 9.61 -5.34
N GLU A 491 -10.59 10.07 -4.74
CA GLU A 491 -10.41 10.15 -3.30
C GLU A 491 -11.22 11.29 -2.66
N LEU A 492 -11.68 12.26 -3.46
CA LEU A 492 -12.48 13.40 -2.99
C LEU A 492 -14.00 13.10 -2.95
N PHE A 493 -14.44 11.98 -3.54
CA PHE A 493 -15.84 11.63 -3.68
C PHE A 493 -16.12 10.26 -3.07
N ALA A 494 -16.99 10.25 -2.06
CA ALA A 494 -17.35 9.03 -1.34
C ALA A 494 -18.17 8.06 -2.21
N ASP A 495 -18.99 8.58 -3.11
CA ASP A 495 -19.97 7.86 -3.93
C ASP A 495 -19.29 6.96 -4.99
N ASN A 496 -19.61 5.67 -4.97
CA ASN A 496 -19.09 4.71 -5.94
C ASN A 496 -19.76 4.80 -7.31
N GLN A 497 -21.01 5.26 -7.39
CA GLN A 497 -21.69 5.49 -8.66
C GLN A 497 -20.99 6.59 -9.47
N MET A 498 -20.65 7.71 -8.81
CA MET A 498 -19.89 8.80 -9.48
C MET A 498 -18.56 8.28 -10.06
N VAL A 499 -17.79 7.52 -9.27
CA VAL A 499 -16.53 6.93 -9.72
C VAL A 499 -16.76 5.93 -10.86
N SER A 500 -17.82 5.13 -10.78
CA SER A 500 -18.18 4.15 -11.81
C SER A 500 -18.57 4.81 -13.13
N ASP A 501 -19.33 5.89 -13.10
CA ASP A 501 -19.75 6.63 -14.30
C ASP A 501 -18.55 7.26 -15.01
N SER A 502 -17.63 7.84 -14.23
CA SER A 502 -16.35 8.37 -14.74
C SER A 502 -15.50 7.28 -15.40
N LEU A 503 -15.31 6.15 -14.71
CA LEU A 503 -14.56 5.01 -15.23
C LEU A 503 -15.22 4.42 -16.49
N ALA A 504 -16.55 4.34 -16.55
CA ALA A 504 -17.28 3.85 -17.71
C ALA A 504 -17.13 4.78 -18.93
N GLY A 505 -17.15 6.09 -18.71
CA GLY A 505 -16.87 7.07 -19.77
C GLY A 505 -15.44 6.93 -20.31
N LEU A 506 -14.46 6.81 -19.42
CA LEU A 506 -13.08 6.50 -19.79
C LEU A 506 -12.94 5.16 -20.52
N ALA A 507 -13.64 4.12 -20.09
CA ALA A 507 -13.61 2.80 -20.72
C ALA A 507 -14.14 2.80 -22.16
N ALA A 508 -15.06 3.73 -22.47
CA ALA A 508 -15.58 3.93 -23.82
C ALA A 508 -14.61 4.71 -24.72
N ALA A 509 -13.84 5.64 -24.15
CA ALA A 509 -12.87 6.46 -24.87
C ALA A 509 -11.50 5.77 -25.05
N VAL A 510 -11.02 5.08 -24.03
CA VAL A 510 -9.72 4.40 -24.01
C VAL A 510 -9.81 3.09 -24.78
N GLU A 511 -8.98 2.96 -25.82
CA GLU A 511 -8.97 1.79 -26.68
C GLU A 511 -8.53 0.51 -25.94
N PRO A 512 -8.95 -0.69 -26.36
CA PRO A 512 -8.39 -1.93 -25.84
C PRO A 512 -6.85 -1.96 -25.96
N GLY A 513 -6.21 -2.54 -24.94
CA GLY A 513 -4.75 -2.59 -24.80
C GLY A 513 -4.10 -1.27 -24.34
N ALA A 514 -4.81 -0.14 -24.36
CA ALA A 514 -4.32 1.14 -23.84
C ALA A 514 -4.48 1.20 -22.31
N TYR A 515 -3.99 2.28 -21.70
CA TYR A 515 -3.74 2.32 -20.26
C TYR A 515 -4.53 3.39 -19.52
N LEU A 516 -4.79 3.10 -18.24
CA LEU A 516 -5.36 4.00 -17.25
C LEU A 516 -4.40 4.07 -16.05
N ILE A 517 -4.02 5.27 -15.66
CA ILE A 517 -3.39 5.55 -14.37
C ILE A 517 -4.44 6.13 -13.44
N TYR A 518 -4.62 5.52 -12.28
CA TYR A 518 -5.55 6.00 -11.26
C TYR A 518 -4.91 6.01 -9.88
N THR A 519 -5.35 6.92 -9.03
CA THR A 519 -4.88 7.02 -7.64
C THR A 519 -5.97 6.61 -6.66
N GLY A 520 -5.53 6.11 -5.50
CA GLY A 520 -6.38 5.77 -4.37
C GLY A 520 -5.80 6.31 -3.08
N GLN A 521 -6.64 6.37 -2.04
CA GLN A 521 -6.22 6.71 -0.68
C GLN A 521 -6.79 5.69 0.32
N PRO A 522 -6.23 4.47 0.37
CA PRO A 522 -6.76 3.37 1.17
C PRO A 522 -6.72 3.66 2.67
N TRP A 523 -5.74 4.43 3.14
CA TRP A 523 -5.57 4.75 4.56
C TRP A 523 -5.26 6.24 4.76
N HIS A 524 -5.67 6.81 5.90
CA HIS A 524 -5.17 8.11 6.33
C HIS A 524 -5.16 8.23 7.86
N PRO A 525 -4.02 8.51 8.51
CA PRO A 525 -3.95 8.55 9.98
C PRO A 525 -4.61 9.78 10.61
N GLN A 526 -5.04 10.77 9.81
CA GLN A 526 -5.57 12.05 10.30
C GLN A 526 -6.97 12.38 9.75
N LEU A 527 -7.83 11.39 9.49
CA LEU A 527 -9.19 11.63 8.99
C LEU A 527 -9.99 12.60 9.87
N GLU A 528 -9.90 12.47 11.20
CA GLU A 528 -10.62 13.37 12.11
C GLU A 528 -10.10 14.81 12.02
N LEU A 529 -8.77 15.00 11.88
CA LEU A 529 -8.20 16.32 11.65
C LEU A 529 -8.73 16.93 10.34
N ILE A 530 -8.77 16.14 9.26
CA ILE A 530 -9.31 16.58 7.97
C ILE A 530 -10.78 16.99 8.13
N ALA A 531 -11.61 16.10 8.65
CA ALA A 531 -13.06 16.31 8.81
C ALA A 531 -13.40 17.46 9.77
N ARG A 532 -12.60 17.69 10.81
CA ARG A 532 -12.94 18.65 11.88
C ARG A 532 -12.19 19.98 11.76
N ALA A 533 -11.08 20.06 11.04
CA ALA A 533 -10.24 21.26 10.99
C ALA A 533 -10.00 21.83 9.58
N LEU A 534 -10.12 21.02 8.52
CA LEU A 534 -9.87 21.45 7.15
C LEU A 534 -11.18 21.73 6.40
N THR A 535 -11.16 22.78 5.58
CA THR A 535 -12.27 23.18 4.70
C THR A 535 -12.05 22.64 3.29
N SER A 536 -13.12 22.12 2.66
CA SER A 536 -13.09 21.74 1.24
C SER A 536 -13.29 22.96 0.34
N HIS A 537 -12.83 22.89 -0.90
CA HIS A 537 -13.15 23.82 -1.98
C HIS A 537 -14.66 23.96 -2.25
N ARG A 538 -15.49 23.05 -1.72
CA ARG A 538 -16.96 23.11 -1.76
C ARG A 538 -17.52 24.10 -0.73
N GLU A 539 -17.36 25.39 -0.99
CA GLU A 539 -18.02 26.49 -0.26
C GLU A 539 -17.76 26.51 1.26
N GLY A 540 -16.60 26.02 1.72
CA GLY A 540 -16.22 26.07 3.13
C GLY A 540 -16.89 24.99 4.01
N GLN A 541 -17.54 24.00 3.41
CA GLN A 541 -18.04 22.83 4.13
C GLN A 541 -16.87 22.02 4.76
N ALA A 542 -17.19 21.29 5.82
CA ALA A 542 -16.26 20.35 6.45
C ALA A 542 -15.82 19.30 5.43
N TRP A 543 -14.51 19.12 5.28
CA TRP A 543 -13.98 18.13 4.35
C TRP A 543 -14.06 16.73 4.96
N VAL A 544 -15.21 16.06 4.81
CA VAL A 544 -15.38 14.68 5.27
C VAL A 544 -15.00 13.73 4.15
N MET A 545 -13.95 12.96 4.38
CA MET A 545 -13.41 12.01 3.42
C MET A 545 -13.85 10.59 3.76
N ARG A 546 -14.32 9.84 2.76
CA ARG A 546 -14.49 8.38 2.87
C ARG A 546 -13.27 7.73 2.23
N ARG A 547 -12.56 6.90 2.99
CA ARG A 547 -11.47 6.10 2.44
C ARG A 547 -12.05 4.95 1.61
N ARG A 548 -11.39 4.67 0.49
CA ARG A 548 -11.71 3.55 -0.39
C ARG A 548 -10.56 2.56 -0.35
N SER A 549 -10.80 1.34 0.12
CA SER A 549 -9.73 0.33 0.21
C SER A 549 -9.18 0.00 -1.18
N GLN A 550 -7.96 -0.53 -1.26
CA GLN A 550 -7.39 -0.90 -2.56
C GLN A 550 -8.26 -1.95 -3.26
N ALA A 551 -8.78 -2.94 -2.52
CA ALA A 551 -9.69 -3.96 -3.05
C ALA A 551 -11.00 -3.36 -3.62
N GLU A 552 -11.55 -2.33 -2.97
CA GLU A 552 -12.74 -1.63 -3.44
C GLU A 552 -12.44 -0.87 -4.75
N MET A 553 -11.32 -0.13 -4.79
CA MET A 553 -10.92 0.60 -6.00
C MET A 553 -10.65 -0.36 -7.17
N ASP A 554 -9.95 -1.47 -6.93
CA ASP A 554 -9.69 -2.47 -7.96
C ASP A 554 -10.99 -3.04 -8.54
N GLN A 555 -11.99 -3.35 -7.70
CA GLN A 555 -13.28 -3.84 -8.19
C GLN A 555 -14.03 -2.80 -9.06
N LEU A 556 -13.97 -1.51 -8.73
CA LEU A 556 -14.57 -0.45 -9.56
C LEU A 556 -13.89 -0.35 -10.93
N VAL A 557 -12.55 -0.41 -10.94
CA VAL A 557 -11.74 -0.37 -12.18
C VAL A 557 -11.99 -1.61 -13.03
N GLU A 558 -12.10 -2.78 -12.41
CA GLU A 558 -12.42 -4.04 -13.08
C GLU A 558 -13.83 -4.06 -13.67
N ALA A 559 -14.82 -3.55 -12.92
CA ALA A 559 -16.19 -3.44 -13.40
C ALA A 559 -16.31 -2.53 -14.63
N ALA A 560 -15.41 -1.55 -14.77
CA ALA A 560 -15.30 -0.71 -15.96
C ALA A 560 -14.51 -1.35 -17.11
N GLY A 561 -14.02 -2.58 -16.96
CA GLY A 561 -13.33 -3.32 -18.02
C GLY A 561 -11.83 -3.00 -18.12
N PHE A 562 -11.20 -2.66 -17.01
CA PHE A 562 -9.75 -2.52 -16.90
C PHE A 562 -9.15 -3.60 -15.99
N ARG A 563 -7.93 -4.02 -16.29
CA ARG A 563 -7.15 -4.95 -15.45
C ARG A 563 -5.92 -4.24 -14.91
N ARG A 564 -5.77 -4.19 -13.58
CA ARG A 564 -4.57 -3.64 -12.94
C ARG A 564 -3.34 -4.48 -13.32
N ILE A 565 -2.26 -3.82 -13.73
CA ILE A 565 -0.99 -4.46 -14.11
C ILE A 565 0.17 -4.03 -13.21
N SER A 566 0.07 -2.90 -12.52
CA SER A 566 1.10 -2.48 -11.56
C SER A 566 0.52 -1.55 -10.51
N LEU A 567 1.15 -1.51 -9.34
CA LEU A 567 0.77 -0.65 -8.21
C LEU A 567 2.01 -0.08 -7.52
N ARG A 568 1.90 1.16 -7.04
CA ARG A 568 2.85 1.82 -6.15
C ARG A 568 2.12 2.30 -4.92
N VAL A 569 2.71 2.09 -3.75
CA VAL A 569 2.18 2.55 -2.46
C VAL A 569 3.26 3.33 -1.76
N ASP A 570 2.91 4.48 -1.18
CA ASP A 570 3.89 5.25 -0.40
C ASP A 570 4.27 4.55 0.92
N GLU A 571 5.36 5.01 1.55
CA GLU A 571 5.91 4.37 2.74
C GLU A 571 4.96 4.32 3.95
N TRP A 572 3.95 5.18 3.97
CA TRP A 572 2.97 5.30 5.05
C TRP A 572 1.67 4.57 4.74
N GLY A 573 1.53 4.01 3.53
CA GLY A 573 0.33 3.35 3.05
C GLY A 573 -0.84 4.30 2.78
N ILE A 574 -0.58 5.62 2.66
CA ILE A 574 -1.67 6.61 2.56
C ILE A 574 -2.28 6.61 1.16
N PHE A 575 -1.45 6.70 0.14
CA PHE A 575 -1.80 6.79 -1.26
C PHE A 575 -1.29 5.57 -2.03
N SER A 576 -2.11 5.17 -2.99
CA SER A 576 -1.76 4.20 -4.01
C SER A 576 -1.85 4.83 -5.39
N VAL A 577 -0.99 4.39 -6.31
CA VAL A 577 -1.03 4.75 -7.72
C VAL A 577 -0.97 3.47 -8.53
N SER A 578 -1.99 3.23 -9.34
CA SER A 578 -2.16 2.01 -10.11
C SER A 578 -2.03 2.29 -11.60
N LEU A 579 -1.44 1.35 -12.32
CA LEU A 579 -1.50 1.27 -13.78
C LEU A 579 -2.41 0.10 -14.16
N ALA A 580 -3.41 0.37 -14.97
CA ALA A 580 -4.39 -0.58 -15.47
C ALA A 580 -4.39 -0.59 -16.99
N GLN A 581 -4.69 -1.74 -17.59
CA GLN A 581 -4.84 -1.92 -19.03
C GLN A 581 -6.31 -2.16 -19.37
N ARG A 582 -6.83 -1.49 -20.41
CA ARG A 582 -8.16 -1.77 -20.95
C ARG A 582 -8.17 -3.16 -21.58
N VAL A 583 -9.04 -4.04 -21.12
CA VAL A 583 -9.21 -5.38 -21.70
C VAL A 583 -10.31 -5.37 -22.76
N THR A 584 -10.20 -6.20 -23.79
CA THR A 584 -11.33 -6.54 -24.67
C THR A 584 -12.30 -7.41 -23.88
N GLU A 585 -13.60 -7.10 -23.96
CA GLU A 585 -14.67 -7.97 -23.45
C GLU A 585 -14.69 -9.34 -24.14
#